data_AF-A0A975B283-F1
#
_entry.id   AF-A0A975B283-F1
#
_cell.length_a   1.000
_cell.length_b   1.000
_cell.length_c   1.000
_cell.angle_alpha   90.00
_cell.angle_beta   90.00
_cell.angle_gamma   90.00
#
_symmetry.space_group_name_H-M   'P 1'
#
loop_
_entity.id
_entity.type
_entity.pdbx_description
1 polymer ?
#
loop_
_entity_poly.entity_id
_entity_poly.type
_entity_poly.pdbx_seq_one_letter_code
_entity_poly.pdbx_strand_id
1 'polypeptide(L)'
;MLKLNIREFIKYKLLNSLFLGISVGSIFILYAPLQPSIYSMGGILLALAMLVVAKFYYKIMNIEYFFKISLTVELTLLFVITLFLLFAYSYTTALIIYIGYQITFTFGSYLIRAETLFLKHSKPLELVDVAKQKGYLLGMLLSYIFYRFLELGFGIDNKQTEVYLIHFLLLLNQVSIIFYLFKSFKRIK
;
A
#
# COMPACT_ATOMS: atom_id res chain seq x y z
N MET A 1 -25.51 4.23 9.31
CA MET A 1 -24.98 4.04 7.94
C MET A 1 -23.58 4.67 7.81
N LEU A 2 -22.63 4.09 7.07
CA LEU A 2 -21.32 4.72 6.84
C LEU A 2 -21.40 5.81 5.75
N LYS A 3 -20.72 6.94 5.97
CA LYS A 3 -20.56 8.01 4.99
C LYS A 3 -19.08 8.37 4.82
N LEU A 4 -18.70 8.62 3.57
CA LEU A 4 -17.37 9.03 3.20
C LEU A 4 -17.16 10.53 3.49
N ASN A 5 -16.12 10.85 4.25
CA ASN A 5 -15.61 12.20 4.40
C ASN A 5 -14.51 12.45 3.37
N ILE A 6 -14.83 13.21 2.32
CA ILE A 6 -13.94 13.45 1.19
C ILE A 6 -12.61 14.10 1.63
N ARG A 7 -12.65 15.05 2.57
CA ARG A 7 -11.43 15.75 3.02
C ARG A 7 -10.44 14.82 3.70
N GLU A 8 -10.93 13.95 4.58
CA GLU A 8 -10.07 12.97 5.26
C GLU A 8 -9.66 11.84 4.30
N PHE A 9 -10.54 11.48 3.36
CA PHE A 9 -10.24 10.48 2.33
C PHE A 9 -9.11 10.91 1.37
N ILE A 10 -9.06 12.20 1.01
CA ILE A 10 -7.95 12.77 0.23
C ILE A 10 -6.63 12.63 0.99
N LYS A 11 -6.60 12.91 2.30
CA LYS A 11 -5.38 12.75 3.12
C LYS A 11 -4.96 11.28 3.20
N TYR A 12 -5.92 10.38 3.41
CA TYR A 12 -5.68 8.93 3.38
C TYR A 12 -5.03 8.51 2.05
N LYS A 13 -5.59 8.93 0.91
CA LYS A 13 -5.09 8.57 -0.42
C LYS A 13 -3.72 9.16 -0.75
N LEU A 14 -3.47 10.38 -0.29
CA LEU A 14 -2.14 11.00 -0.38
C LEU A 14 -1.11 10.17 0.37
N LEU A 15 -1.38 9.81 1.64
CA LEU A 15 -0.44 9.05 2.47
C LEU A 15 -0.24 7.62 1.94
N ASN A 16 -1.32 6.97 1.47
CA ASN A 16 -1.26 5.65 0.85
C ASN A 16 -0.41 5.66 -0.43
N SER A 17 -0.50 6.72 -1.25
CA SER A 17 0.36 6.84 -2.43
C SER A 17 1.80 7.24 -2.08
N LEU A 18 1.99 8.02 -1.01
CA LEU A 18 3.31 8.31 -0.45
C LEU A 18 4.00 7.05 0.05
N PHE A 19 3.26 6.13 0.68
CA PHE A 19 3.76 4.80 1.05
C PHE A 19 4.30 4.06 -0.16
N LEU A 20 3.48 3.99 -1.22
CA LEU A 20 3.86 3.33 -2.47
C LEU A 20 5.16 3.95 -3.00
N GLY A 21 5.21 5.28 -3.11
CA GLY A 21 6.39 6.02 -3.59
C GLY A 21 7.66 5.75 -2.80
N ILE A 22 7.57 5.71 -1.46
CA ILE A 22 8.73 5.38 -0.59
C ILE A 22 9.18 3.93 -0.81
N SER A 23 8.21 3.01 -0.96
CA SER A 23 8.50 1.58 -1.02
C SER A 23 9.06 1.08 -2.35
N VAL A 24 8.82 1.77 -3.48
CA VAL A 24 9.14 1.25 -4.83
C VAL A 24 10.59 0.74 -4.95
N GLY A 25 11.56 1.54 -4.47
CA GLY A 25 12.97 1.16 -4.56
C GLY A 25 13.35 -0.02 -3.66
N SER A 26 12.67 -0.19 -2.52
CA SER A 26 12.98 -1.26 -1.57
C SER A 26 12.63 -2.66 -2.09
N ILE A 27 11.63 -2.76 -2.98
CA ILE A 27 11.10 -4.02 -3.51
C ILE A 27 12.21 -4.86 -4.18
N PHE A 28 13.13 -4.21 -4.90
CA PHE A 28 14.21 -4.89 -5.60
C PHE A 28 15.19 -5.60 -4.66
N ILE A 29 15.40 -5.06 -3.46
CA ILE A 29 16.26 -5.66 -2.45
C ILE A 29 15.49 -6.70 -1.64
N LEU A 30 14.23 -6.40 -1.27
CA LEU A 30 13.37 -7.32 -0.54
C LEU A 30 13.16 -8.64 -1.28
N TYR A 31 12.98 -8.58 -2.60
CA TYR A 31 12.70 -9.76 -3.40
C TYR A 31 13.92 -10.37 -4.08
N ALA A 32 15.12 -9.83 -3.86
CA ALA A 32 16.37 -10.38 -4.40
C ALA A 32 16.53 -11.90 -4.18
N PRO A 33 16.08 -12.50 -3.05
CA PRO A 33 16.16 -13.94 -2.86
C PRO A 33 15.21 -14.79 -3.73
N LEU A 34 14.18 -14.19 -4.33
CA LEU A 34 13.12 -14.92 -5.04
C LEU A 34 13.48 -15.17 -6.51
N GLN A 35 13.24 -16.39 -6.97
CA GLN A 35 13.47 -16.77 -8.37
C GLN A 35 12.38 -16.24 -9.31
N PRO A 36 12.70 -15.95 -10.59
CA PRO A 36 11.74 -15.52 -11.60
C PRO A 36 10.45 -16.37 -11.70
N SER A 37 10.58 -17.69 -11.56
CA SER A 37 9.45 -18.65 -11.60
C SER A 37 8.40 -18.39 -10.51
N ILE A 38 8.81 -17.91 -9.33
CA ILE A 38 7.92 -17.58 -8.22
C ILE A 38 7.04 -16.40 -8.58
N TYR A 39 7.58 -15.40 -9.29
CA TYR A 39 6.80 -14.25 -9.74
C TYR A 39 5.76 -14.65 -10.78
N SER A 40 6.11 -15.56 -11.70
CA SER A 40 5.14 -16.10 -12.67
C SER A 40 4.02 -16.86 -11.98
N MET A 41 4.35 -17.73 -11.02
CA MET A 41 3.35 -18.47 -10.24
C MET A 41 2.46 -17.53 -9.42
N GLY A 42 3.05 -16.54 -8.74
CA GLY A 42 2.31 -15.54 -7.99
C GLY A 42 1.41 -14.69 -8.88
N GLY A 43 1.85 -14.35 -10.10
CA GLY A 43 1.04 -13.66 -11.09
C GLY A 43 -0.18 -14.46 -11.55
N ILE A 44 -0.04 -15.77 -11.77
CA ILE A 44 -1.16 -16.66 -12.10
C ILE A 44 -2.16 -16.71 -10.93
N LEU A 45 -1.66 -16.91 -9.70
CA LEU A 45 -2.50 -16.96 -8.51
C LEU A 45 -3.21 -15.63 -8.25
N LEU A 46 -2.53 -14.50 -8.45
CA LEU A 46 -3.09 -13.15 -8.36
C LEU A 46 -4.24 -12.98 -9.38
N ALA A 47 -4.02 -13.36 -10.63
CA ALA A 47 -5.03 -13.25 -11.68
C ALA A 47 -6.29 -14.07 -11.34
N LEU A 48 -6.11 -15.30 -10.85
CA LEU A 48 -7.21 -16.15 -10.38
C LEU A 48 -7.94 -15.52 -9.19
N ALA A 49 -7.21 -14.99 -8.21
CA ALA A 49 -7.79 -14.33 -7.04
C ALA A 49 -8.58 -13.07 -7.43
N MET A 50 -8.06 -12.26 -8.34
CA MET A 50 -8.77 -11.09 -8.88
C MET A 50 -10.06 -11.49 -9.62
N LEU A 51 -10.05 -12.58 -10.38
CA LEU A 51 -11.26 -13.12 -11.03
C LEU A 51 -12.31 -13.55 -10.00
N VAL A 52 -11.89 -14.21 -8.91
CA VAL A 52 -12.79 -14.57 -7.81
C VAL A 52 -13.39 -13.31 -7.18
N VAL A 53 -12.57 -12.33 -6.84
CA VAL A 53 -13.05 -11.05 -6.27
C VAL A 53 -14.02 -10.34 -7.21
N ALA A 54 -13.75 -10.33 -8.52
CA ALA A 54 -14.64 -9.74 -9.52
C ALA A 54 -16.03 -10.40 -9.57
N LYS A 55 -16.11 -11.73 -9.43
CA LYS A 55 -17.40 -12.44 -9.37
C LYS A 55 -18.27 -12.01 -8.18
N PHE A 56 -17.67 -11.53 -7.10
CA PHE A 56 -18.39 -11.09 -5.90
C PHE A 56 -18.78 -9.61 -5.90
N TYR A 57 -18.49 -8.85 -6.96
CA TYR A 57 -18.76 -7.40 -7.00
C TYR A 57 -20.19 -7.01 -6.65
N TYR A 58 -21.19 -7.77 -7.12
CA TYR A 58 -22.59 -7.50 -6.79
C TYR A 58 -22.88 -7.49 -5.27
N LYS A 59 -22.08 -8.21 -4.47
CA LYS A 59 -22.21 -8.28 -3.02
C LYS A 59 -21.32 -7.27 -2.29
N ILE A 60 -20.10 -7.07 -2.77
CA ILE A 60 -19.08 -6.26 -2.08
C ILE A 60 -19.03 -4.80 -2.53
N MET A 61 -19.75 -4.40 -3.59
CA MET A 61 -19.75 -3.02 -4.10
C MET A 61 -20.68 -2.09 -3.28
N ASN A 62 -20.42 -1.98 -1.98
CA ASN A 62 -21.09 -1.06 -1.07
C ASN A 62 -20.07 -0.41 -0.12
N ILE A 63 -20.47 0.68 0.53
CA ILE A 63 -19.56 1.51 1.33
C ILE A 63 -18.98 0.76 2.54
N GLU A 64 -19.70 -0.23 3.10
CA GLU A 64 -19.23 -0.99 4.25
C GLU A 64 -18.12 -1.97 3.87
N TYR A 65 -18.29 -2.69 2.77
CA TYR A 65 -17.25 -3.56 2.24
C TYR A 65 -16.08 -2.75 1.68
N PHE A 66 -16.32 -1.57 1.11
CA PHE A 66 -15.24 -0.68 0.69
C PHE A 66 -14.34 -0.30 1.87
N PHE A 67 -14.93 0.06 3.01
CA PHE A 67 -14.18 0.33 4.24
C PHE A 67 -13.46 -0.92 4.76
N LYS A 68 -14.17 -2.06 4.89
CA LYS A 68 -13.61 -3.31 5.42
C LYS A 68 -12.44 -3.81 4.58
N ILE A 69 -12.60 -3.83 3.25
CA ILE A 69 -11.55 -4.28 2.33
C ILE A 69 -10.36 -3.31 2.34
N SER A 70 -10.60 -1.98 2.34
CA SER A 70 -9.52 -1.01 2.50
C SER A 70 -8.76 -1.26 3.81
N LEU A 71 -9.47 -1.46 4.92
CA LEU A 71 -8.85 -1.74 6.21
C LEU A 71 -8.04 -3.05 6.19
N THR A 72 -8.58 -4.12 5.60
CA THR A 72 -7.87 -5.39 5.45
C THR A 72 -6.57 -5.21 4.66
N VAL A 73 -6.60 -4.45 3.56
CA VAL A 73 -5.41 -4.14 2.77
C VAL A 73 -4.37 -3.38 3.61
N GLU A 74 -4.78 -2.33 4.34
CA GLU A 74 -3.85 -1.56 5.17
C GLU A 74 -3.30 -2.37 6.35
N LEU A 75 -4.09 -3.25 6.95
CA LEU A 75 -3.64 -4.15 8.01
C LEU A 75 -2.67 -5.21 7.49
N THR A 76 -2.91 -5.71 6.27
CA THR A 76 -1.98 -6.64 5.60
C THR A 76 -0.63 -5.96 5.36
N LEU A 77 -0.62 -4.71 4.86
CA LEU A 77 0.62 -3.95 4.69
C LEU A 77 1.32 -3.69 6.03
N LEU A 78 0.58 -3.32 7.08
CA LEU A 78 1.14 -3.13 8.41
C LEU A 78 1.80 -4.41 8.93
N PHE A 79 1.13 -5.55 8.76
CA PHE A 79 1.66 -6.86 9.12
C PHE A 79 2.96 -7.17 8.37
N VAL A 80 2.98 -6.97 7.05
CA VAL A 80 4.15 -7.24 6.20
C VAL A 80 5.36 -6.39 6.61
N ILE A 81 5.18 -5.08 6.82
CA ILE A 81 6.27 -4.18 7.26
C ILE A 81 6.77 -4.58 8.64
N THR A 82 5.86 -4.87 9.57
CA THR A 82 6.22 -5.24 10.94
C THR A 82 6.98 -6.55 10.95
N LEU A 83 6.53 -7.54 10.18
CA LEU A 83 7.22 -8.82 10.03
C LEU A 83 8.62 -8.59 9.45
N PHE A 84 8.75 -7.79 8.39
CA PHE A 84 10.06 -7.48 7.83
C PHE A 84 11.02 -6.83 8.86
N LEU A 85 10.53 -5.95 9.72
CA LEU A 85 11.37 -5.32 10.76
C LEU A 85 11.77 -6.27 11.90
N LEU A 86 11.02 -7.36 12.12
CA LEU A 86 11.29 -8.33 13.20
C LEU A 86 12.17 -9.50 12.77
N PHE A 87 12.20 -9.84 11.48
CA PHE A 87 12.90 -11.02 10.96
C PHE A 87 14.09 -10.63 10.08
N ALA A 88 15.11 -11.48 10.08
CA ALA A 88 16.28 -11.29 9.23
C ALA A 88 15.94 -11.43 7.74
N TYR A 89 16.79 -10.83 6.89
CA TYR A 89 16.74 -11.03 5.44
C TYR A 89 16.97 -12.50 5.09
N SER A 90 15.91 -13.14 4.61
CA SER A 90 15.93 -14.55 4.21
C SER A 90 14.96 -14.78 3.06
N TYR A 91 15.11 -15.91 2.37
CA TYR A 91 14.16 -16.35 1.36
C TYR A 91 12.72 -16.44 1.91
N THR A 92 12.56 -16.99 3.12
CA THR A 92 11.25 -17.13 3.76
C THR A 92 10.62 -15.78 4.05
N THR A 93 11.40 -14.83 4.58
CA THR A 93 10.94 -13.45 4.82
C THR A 93 10.51 -12.79 3.51
N ALA A 94 11.33 -12.89 2.44
CA ALA A 94 11.01 -12.36 1.12
C ALA A 94 9.72 -12.95 0.54
N LEU A 95 9.53 -14.27 0.69
CA LEU A 95 8.33 -14.96 0.20
C LEU A 95 7.06 -14.53 0.94
N ILE A 96 7.13 -14.40 2.27
CA ILE A 96 5.99 -13.94 3.08
C ILE A 96 5.61 -12.51 2.71
N ILE A 97 6.61 -11.62 2.55
CA ILE A 97 6.40 -10.24 2.10
C ILE A 97 5.73 -10.24 0.73
N TYR A 98 6.26 -11.01 -0.22
CA TYR A 98 5.71 -11.13 -1.56
C TYR A 98 4.24 -11.58 -1.55
N ILE A 99 3.91 -12.65 -0.80
CA ILE A 99 2.53 -13.14 -0.64
C ILE A 99 1.63 -12.06 -0.03
N GLY A 100 2.11 -11.35 1.00
CA GLY A 100 1.38 -10.24 1.61
C GLY A 100 1.02 -9.15 0.61
N TYR A 101 1.95 -8.77 -0.27
CA TYR A 101 1.67 -7.83 -1.36
C TYR A 101 0.71 -8.42 -2.41
N GLN A 102 0.76 -9.72 -2.72
CA GLN A 102 -0.22 -10.34 -3.63
C GLN A 102 -1.66 -10.25 -3.09
N ILE A 103 -1.84 -10.41 -1.77
CA ILE A 103 -3.14 -10.23 -1.12
C ILE A 103 -3.66 -8.81 -1.31
N THR A 104 -2.81 -7.78 -1.18
CA THR A 104 -3.24 -6.40 -1.36
C THR A 104 -3.57 -6.09 -2.82
N PHE A 105 -2.77 -6.58 -3.76
CA PHE A 105 -3.01 -6.41 -5.20
C PHE A 105 -4.29 -7.10 -5.68
N THR A 106 -4.69 -8.20 -5.04
CA THR A 106 -5.95 -8.92 -5.34
C THR A 106 -7.17 -8.00 -5.28
N PHE A 107 -7.16 -7.01 -4.37
CA PHE A 107 -8.26 -6.04 -4.22
C PHE A 107 -8.06 -4.74 -4.99
N GLY A 108 -6.95 -4.57 -5.71
CA GLY A 108 -6.58 -3.31 -6.37
C GLY A 108 -7.65 -2.81 -7.35
N SER A 109 -8.08 -3.66 -8.29
CA SER A 109 -9.13 -3.29 -9.25
C SER A 109 -10.49 -3.04 -8.60
N TYR A 110 -10.80 -3.75 -7.51
CA TYR A 110 -12.02 -3.51 -6.74
C TYR A 110 -11.99 -2.12 -6.10
N LEU A 111 -10.91 -1.78 -5.41
CA LEU A 111 -10.77 -0.52 -4.68
C LEU A 111 -10.85 0.69 -5.61
N ILE A 112 -10.25 0.62 -6.80
CA ILE A 112 -10.32 1.69 -7.80
C ILE A 112 -11.77 1.90 -8.26
N ARG A 113 -12.49 0.82 -8.60
CA ARG A 113 -13.89 0.90 -9.06
C ARG A 113 -14.82 1.41 -7.96
N ALA A 114 -14.64 0.91 -6.73
CA ALA A 114 -15.39 1.36 -5.57
C ALA A 114 -15.17 2.86 -5.31
N GLU A 115 -13.92 3.33 -5.40
CA GLU A 115 -13.57 4.75 -5.27
C GLU A 115 -14.31 5.61 -6.30
N THR A 116 -14.30 5.23 -7.59
CA THR A 116 -15.05 5.94 -8.64
C THR A 116 -16.55 5.98 -8.34
N LEU A 117 -17.12 4.85 -7.90
CA LEU A 117 -18.54 4.75 -7.58
C LEU A 117 -18.96 5.64 -6.40
N PHE A 118 -18.13 5.75 -5.35
CA PHE A 118 -18.48 6.50 -4.15
C PHE A 118 -18.14 7.99 -4.22
N LEU A 119 -17.18 8.39 -5.05
CA LEU A 119 -16.85 9.81 -5.23
C LEU A 119 -17.83 10.53 -6.17
N LYS A 120 -18.55 9.82 -7.05
CA LYS A 120 -19.69 10.19 -7.92
C LYS A 120 -19.54 11.43 -8.83
N HIS A 121 -18.71 12.40 -8.48
CA HIS A 121 -18.53 13.68 -9.14
C HIS A 121 -17.09 13.84 -9.60
N SER A 122 -16.89 14.56 -10.71
CA SER A 122 -15.58 14.79 -11.33
C SER A 122 -14.60 15.50 -10.39
N LYS A 123 -15.06 16.49 -9.63
CA LYS A 123 -14.17 17.30 -8.77
C LYS A 123 -13.58 16.54 -7.57
N PRO A 124 -14.35 15.78 -6.76
CA PRO A 124 -13.77 14.90 -5.74
C PRO A 124 -12.82 13.85 -6.32
N LEU A 125 -13.14 13.29 -7.49
CA LEU A 125 -12.29 12.31 -8.17
C LEU A 125 -10.95 12.93 -8.59
N GLU A 126 -10.99 14.10 -9.24
CA GLU A 126 -9.81 14.89 -9.62
C GLU A 126 -8.91 15.18 -8.40
N LEU A 127 -9.50 15.67 -7.30
CA LEU A 127 -8.73 15.99 -6.09
C LEU A 127 -8.05 14.76 -5.49
N VAL A 128 -8.72 13.60 -5.51
CA VAL A 128 -8.14 12.34 -5.05
C VAL A 128 -7.02 11.88 -5.99
N ASP A 129 -7.21 11.95 -7.30
CA ASP A 129 -6.18 11.59 -8.29
C ASP A 129 -4.94 12.48 -8.18
N VAL A 130 -5.12 13.80 -8.07
CA VAL A 130 -4.03 14.76 -7.85
C VAL A 130 -3.31 14.47 -6.53
N ALA A 131 -4.05 14.15 -5.46
CA ALA A 131 -3.46 13.81 -4.17
C ALA A 131 -2.64 12.52 -4.23
N LYS A 132 -3.11 11.50 -4.96
CA LYS A 132 -2.36 10.25 -5.18
C LYS A 132 -1.05 10.53 -5.94
N GLN A 133 -1.10 11.29 -7.03
CA GLN A 133 0.10 11.63 -7.81
C GLN A 133 1.11 12.44 -6.99
N LYS A 134 0.65 13.45 -6.24
CA LYS A 134 1.51 14.23 -5.32
C LYS A 134 2.12 13.34 -4.24
N GLY A 135 1.31 12.49 -3.62
CA GLY A 135 1.78 11.53 -2.62
C GLY A 135 2.87 10.64 -3.18
N TYR A 136 2.63 10.00 -4.33
CA TYR A 136 3.59 9.13 -5.00
C TYR A 136 4.91 9.85 -5.33
N LEU A 137 4.84 11.04 -5.94
CA LEU A 137 6.03 11.84 -6.26
C LEU A 137 6.81 12.23 -5.00
N LEU A 138 6.13 12.70 -3.95
CA LEU A 138 6.76 13.03 -2.68
C LEU A 138 7.41 11.80 -2.05
N GLY A 139 6.76 10.64 -2.10
CA GLY A 139 7.31 9.39 -1.59
C GLY A 139 8.60 8.98 -2.31
N MET A 140 8.62 9.06 -3.65
CA MET A 140 9.82 8.78 -4.44
C MET A 140 10.96 9.76 -4.11
N LEU A 141 10.65 11.06 -4.02
CA LEU A 141 11.63 12.08 -3.68
C LEU A 141 12.20 11.86 -2.26
N LEU A 142 11.33 11.57 -1.29
CA LEU A 142 11.74 11.26 0.08
C LEU A 142 12.63 10.03 0.13
N SER A 143 12.29 8.97 -0.60
CA SER A 143 13.13 7.76 -0.66
C SER A 143 14.49 8.06 -1.27
N TYR A 144 14.55 8.82 -2.36
CA TYR A 144 15.81 9.22 -2.97
C TYR A 144 16.70 10.03 -2.00
N ILE A 145 16.13 11.06 -1.36
CA ILE A 145 16.85 11.88 -0.38
C ILE A 145 17.30 11.04 0.80
N PHE A 146 16.44 10.14 1.29
CA PHE A 146 16.75 9.26 2.43
C PHE A 146 17.97 8.39 2.15
N TYR A 147 18.00 7.68 1.02
CA TYR A 147 19.15 6.84 0.66
C TYR A 147 20.42 7.68 0.47
N ARG A 148 20.35 8.79 -0.28
CA ARG A 148 21.52 9.67 -0.46
C ARG A 148 22.05 10.24 0.86
N PHE A 149 21.17 10.51 1.81
CA PHE A 149 21.55 10.98 3.14
C PHE A 149 22.23 9.88 3.97
N LEU A 150 21.79 8.62 3.86
CA LEU A 150 22.46 7.49 4.49
C LEU A 150 23.85 7.23 3.90
N GLU A 151 23.96 7.21 2.56
CA GLU A 151 25.24 7.04 1.85
C GLU A 151 26.22 8.18 2.20
N LEU A 152 25.83 9.43 1.98
CA LEU A 152 26.75 10.59 2.10
C LEU A 152 26.95 11.08 3.55
N GLY A 153 25.91 10.99 4.37
CA GLY A 153 25.91 11.52 5.73
C GLY A 153 26.47 10.53 6.77
N PHE A 154 26.21 9.24 6.58
CA PHE A 154 26.58 8.18 7.54
C PHE A 154 27.53 7.12 6.96
N GLY A 155 27.86 7.16 5.66
CA GLY A 155 28.70 6.15 5.02
C GLY A 155 28.06 4.76 4.96
N ILE A 156 26.72 4.69 4.98
CA ILE A 156 26.00 3.42 4.93
C ILE A 156 25.78 3.05 3.47
N ASP A 157 26.68 2.24 2.91
CA ASP A 157 26.61 1.79 1.51
C ASP A 157 25.95 0.39 1.36
N ASN A 158 25.54 -0.24 2.47
CA ASN A 158 24.89 -1.54 2.45
C ASN A 158 23.38 -1.40 2.15
N LYS A 159 22.99 -1.82 0.95
CA LYS A 159 21.59 -1.77 0.46
C LYS A 159 20.57 -2.45 1.36
N GLN A 160 20.93 -3.55 2.03
CA GLN A 160 20.02 -4.21 2.98
C GLN A 160 19.82 -3.36 4.24
N THR A 161 20.86 -2.71 4.72
CA THR A 161 20.76 -1.78 5.86
C THR A 161 19.92 -0.56 5.50
N GLU A 162 20.15 0.05 4.34
CA GLU A 162 19.36 1.18 3.84
C GLU A 162 17.86 0.84 3.76
N VAL A 163 17.55 -0.30 3.16
CA VAL A 163 16.17 -0.78 3.05
C VAL A 163 15.60 -1.11 4.42
N TYR A 164 16.36 -1.70 5.34
CA TYR A 164 15.89 -1.93 6.70
C TYR A 164 15.52 -0.60 7.40
N LEU A 165 16.36 0.43 7.27
CA LEU A 165 16.12 1.73 7.88
C LEU A 165 14.91 2.48 7.31
N ILE A 166 14.71 2.45 5.98
CA ILE A 166 13.55 3.13 5.37
C ILE A 166 12.21 2.49 5.79
N HIS A 167 12.21 1.22 6.23
CA HIS A 167 10.99 0.56 6.68
C HIS A 167 10.45 1.12 8.01
N PHE A 168 11.26 1.78 8.83
CA PHE A 168 10.74 2.54 9.97
C PHE A 168 9.91 3.74 9.53
N LEU A 169 10.33 4.43 8.46
CA LEU A 169 9.55 5.51 7.85
C LEU A 169 8.25 4.97 7.23
N LEU A 170 8.31 3.83 6.54
CA LEU A 170 7.14 3.14 6.02
C LEU A 170 6.16 2.74 7.14
N LEU A 171 6.65 2.22 8.27
CA LEU A 171 5.83 1.86 9.42
C LEU A 171 5.10 3.08 9.99
N LEU A 172 5.80 4.19 10.20
CA LEU A 172 5.20 5.44 10.69
C LEU A 172 4.12 5.96 9.74
N ASN A 173 4.38 5.92 8.43
CA ASN A 173 3.40 6.31 7.43
C ASN A 173 2.19 5.35 7.44
N GLN A 174 2.41 4.04 7.58
CA GLN A 174 1.33 3.05 7.60
C GLN A 174 0.38 3.23 8.79
N VAL A 175 0.90 3.56 9.97
CA VAL A 175 0.05 3.90 11.13
C VAL A 175 -0.79 5.14 10.83
N SER A 176 -0.20 6.15 10.19
CA SER A 176 -0.91 7.38 9.78
C SER A 176 -2.00 7.10 8.74
N ILE A 177 -1.74 6.20 7.79
CA ILE A 177 -2.71 5.76 6.77
C ILE A 177 -3.93 5.13 7.43
N ILE A 178 -3.73 4.18 8.34
CA ILE A 178 -4.82 3.51 9.05
C ILE A 178 -5.65 4.52 9.85
N PHE A 179 -4.99 5.46 10.54
CA PHE A 179 -5.66 6.52 11.27
C PHE A 179 -6.56 7.40 10.37
N TYR A 180 -6.06 7.85 9.22
CA TYR A 180 -6.86 8.64 8.28
C TYR A 180 -7.92 7.81 7.55
N LEU A 181 -7.71 6.51 7.36
CA LEU A 181 -8.73 5.61 6.85
C LEU A 181 -9.94 5.58 7.80
N PHE A 182 -9.73 5.39 9.10
CA PHE A 182 -10.85 5.45 10.07
C PHE A 182 -11.55 6.81 10.06
N LYS A 183 -10.81 7.92 9.96
CA LYS A 183 -11.39 9.28 9.87
C LYS A 183 -12.20 9.51 8.60
N SER A 184 -11.86 8.81 7.52
CA SER A 184 -12.53 8.91 6.21
C SER A 184 -13.92 8.30 6.23
N PHE A 185 -14.18 7.30 7.08
CA PHE A 185 -15.45 6.58 7.14
C PHE A 185 -16.16 6.87 8.46
N LYS A 186 -17.07 7.85 8.46
CA LYS A 186 -17.85 8.20 9.65
C LYS A 186 -19.14 7.38 9.72
N ARG A 187 -19.45 6.83 10.89
CA ARG A 187 -20.77 6.27 11.17
C ARG A 187 -21.74 7.42 11.42
N ILE A 188 -22.77 7.52 10.59
CA ILE A 188 -23.96 8.33 10.88
C ILE A 188 -24.85 7.49 11.79
N LYS A 189 -25.15 8.03 12.97
CA LYS A 189 -26.20 7.52 13.86
C LYS A 189 -27.55 7.78 13.22
#